data_AF-A0A1Y1QM16-F1
#
_entry.id   AF-A0A1Y1QM16-F1
#
_cell.length_a   1.000
_cell.length_b   1.000
_cell.length_c   1.000
_cell.angle_alpha   90.00
_cell.angle_beta   90.00
_cell.angle_gamma   90.00
#
_symmetry.space_group_name_H-M   'P 1'
#
loop_
_entity.id
_entity.type
_entity.pdbx_description
1 polymer ?
#
loop_
_entity_poly.entity_id
_entity_poly.type
_entity_poly.pdbx_seq_one_letter_code
_entity_poly.pdbx_strand_id
1 'polypeptide(L)'
;MTMTREAQIAALEKDWAENSRWASVKRTYSAADVVRLRGSLQVDHTLAKRGAAKLWDLVNGGAKKGYVNAFGAISAGQAMQQAKAGL
;
A
#
# COMPACT_ATOMS: atom_id res chain seq x y z
N MET A 1 -15.66 -13.19 -13.98
CA MET A 1 -15.75 -12.24 -15.11
C MET A 1 -14.39 -11.61 -15.32
N THR A 2 -13.80 -11.75 -16.50
CA THR A 2 -12.50 -11.16 -16.84
C THR A 2 -12.71 -9.66 -17.04
N MET A 3 -12.10 -8.80 -16.20
CA MET A 3 -12.21 -7.36 -16.40
C MET A 3 -11.46 -6.94 -17.67
N THR A 4 -12.13 -6.20 -18.54
CA THR A 4 -11.51 -5.60 -19.72
C THR A 4 -10.43 -4.60 -19.31
N ARG A 5 -9.47 -4.35 -20.20
CA ARG A 5 -8.39 -3.40 -19.94
C ARG A 5 -8.92 -2.00 -19.63
N GLU A 6 -9.94 -1.57 -20.35
CA GLU A 6 -10.65 -0.30 -20.14
C GLU A 6 -11.28 -0.22 -18.74
N ALA A 7 -11.95 -1.29 -18.31
CA ALA A 7 -12.54 -1.36 -16.96
C ALA A 7 -11.47 -1.28 -15.86
N GLN A 8 -10.30 -1.88 -16.07
CA GLN A 8 -9.18 -1.80 -15.11
C GLN A 8 -8.58 -0.39 -15.02
N ILE A 9 -8.50 0.32 -16.15
CA ILE A 9 -8.03 1.71 -16.20
C ILE A 9 -9.01 2.60 -15.45
N ALA A 10 -10.30 2.54 -15.79
CA ALA A 10 -11.34 3.34 -15.14
C ALA A 10 -11.42 3.07 -13.63
N ALA A 11 -11.30 1.81 -13.20
CA ALA A 11 -11.27 1.46 -11.78
C ALA A 11 -10.06 2.06 -11.05
N LEU A 12 -8.88 2.09 -11.69
CA LEU A 12 -7.68 2.68 -11.11
C LEU A 12 -7.74 4.20 -11.04
N GLU A 13 -8.27 4.85 -12.06
CA GLU A 13 -8.48 6.31 -12.07
C GLU A 13 -9.47 6.72 -10.98
N LYS A 14 -10.56 5.97 -10.83
CA LYS A 14 -11.54 6.16 -9.76
C LYS A 14 -10.90 6.02 -8.37
N ASP A 15 -10.11 4.97 -8.14
CA ASP A 15 -9.39 4.80 -6.87
C ASP A 15 -8.45 5.99 -6.60
N TRP A 16 -7.71 6.46 -7.61
CA TRP A 16 -6.83 7.61 -7.43
C TRP A 16 -7.56 8.91 -7.12
N ALA A 17 -8.76 9.10 -7.66
CA ALA A 17 -9.56 10.31 -7.46
C ALA A 17 -10.32 10.31 -6.13
N GLU A 18 -10.88 9.17 -5.71
CA GLU A 18 -11.78 9.09 -4.56
C GLU A 18 -11.07 8.67 -3.26
N ASN A 19 -9.95 7.96 -3.35
CA ASN A 19 -9.28 7.43 -2.17
C ASN A 19 -8.42 8.50 -1.50
N SER A 20 -8.75 8.82 -0.24
CA SER A 20 -7.99 9.77 0.60
C SER A 20 -6.51 9.41 0.73
N ARG A 21 -6.17 8.13 0.56
CA ARG A 21 -4.78 7.63 0.50
C ARG A 21 -3.91 8.38 -0.51
N TRP A 22 -4.50 8.88 -1.59
CA TRP A 22 -3.81 9.49 -2.73
C TRP A 22 -4.02 11.00 -2.85
N ALA A 23 -4.73 11.65 -1.92
CA ALA A 23 -5.16 13.05 -2.03
C ALA A 23 -4.02 14.06 -2.32
N SER A 24 -2.81 13.80 -1.83
CA SER A 24 -1.63 14.65 -2.02
C SER A 24 -0.54 14.03 -2.91
N VAL A 25 -0.86 12.97 -3.66
CA VAL A 25 0.10 12.22 -4.47
C VAL A 25 0.02 12.61 -5.94
N LYS A 26 1.04 13.31 -6.45
CA LYS A 26 1.17 13.63 -7.88
C LYS A 26 1.86 12.49 -8.63
N ARG A 27 1.26 12.03 -9.73
CA ARG A 27 1.83 11.05 -10.66
C ARG A 27 2.11 11.72 -12.00
N THR A 28 3.25 11.42 -12.62
CA THR A 28 3.64 11.95 -13.95
C THR A 28 3.30 11.00 -15.09
N TYR A 29 2.52 9.96 -14.81
CA TYR A 29 2.11 8.90 -15.74
C TYR A 29 0.62 8.61 -15.58
N SER A 30 0.02 7.97 -16.59
CA SER A 30 -1.41 7.66 -16.62
C SER A 30 -1.75 6.32 -15.96
N ALA A 31 -3.02 6.11 -15.62
CA ALA A 31 -3.52 4.79 -15.22
C ALA A 31 -3.38 3.74 -16.34
N ALA A 32 -3.51 4.18 -17.61
CA ALA A 32 -3.31 3.33 -18.78
C ALA A 32 -1.88 2.78 -18.87
N ASP A 33 -0.86 3.58 -18.50
CA ASP A 33 0.53 3.13 -18.42
C ASP A 33 0.74 2.07 -17.36
N VAL A 34 0.11 2.23 -16.20
CA VAL A 34 0.16 1.23 -15.13
C VAL A 34 -0.45 -0.08 -15.58
N VAL A 35 -1.66 -0.04 -16.15
CA VAL A 35 -2.35 -1.26 -16.64
C VAL A 35 -1.59 -1.90 -17.80
N ARG A 36 -0.93 -1.11 -18.66
CA ARG A 36 -0.07 -1.62 -19.75
C ARG A 36 1.08 -2.47 -19.24
N LEU A 37 1.70 -2.07 -18.14
CA LEU A 37 2.87 -2.75 -17.57
C LEU A 37 2.51 -3.86 -16.58
N ARG A 38 1.24 -3.95 -16.19
CA ARG A 38 0.79 -4.88 -15.13
C ARG A 38 0.74 -6.35 -15.57
N GLY A 39 0.80 -6.62 -16.87
CA GLY A 39 0.63 -7.96 -17.43
C GLY A 39 -0.80 -8.50 -17.29
N SER A 40 -1.03 -9.70 -17.80
CA SER A 40 -2.36 -10.36 -17.78
C SER A 40 -2.67 -11.05 -16.46
N LEU A 41 -1.66 -11.56 -15.76
CA LEU A 41 -1.81 -12.26 -14.48
C LEU A 41 -1.40 -11.35 -13.32
N GLN A 42 -2.34 -11.13 -12.40
CA GLN A 42 -2.11 -10.34 -11.20
C GLN A 42 -1.82 -11.27 -10.02
N VAL A 43 -0.56 -11.31 -9.58
CA VAL A 43 -0.16 -12.03 -8.37
C VAL A 43 -0.54 -11.19 -7.16
N ASP A 44 -1.19 -11.82 -6.17
CA ASP A 44 -1.53 -11.11 -4.94
C ASP A 44 -0.35 -11.00 -3.98
N HIS A 45 -0.20 -9.85 -3.35
CA HIS A 45 0.88 -9.52 -2.41
C HIS A 45 0.29 -9.27 -1.02
N THR A 46 -0.26 -10.32 -0.41
CA THR A 46 -1.06 -10.25 0.82
C THR A 46 -0.37 -9.51 1.97
N LEU A 47 0.91 -9.82 2.24
CA LEU A 47 1.67 -9.17 3.30
C LEU A 47 1.95 -7.69 3.00
N ALA A 48 2.26 -7.36 1.74
CA ALA A 48 2.50 -5.97 1.33
C ALA A 48 1.22 -5.14 1.44
N LYS A 49 0.08 -5.67 0.98
CA LYS A 49 -1.23 -5.00 1.09
C LYS A 49 -1.61 -4.74 2.56
N ARG A 50 -1.53 -5.78 3.40
CA ARG A 50 -1.85 -5.66 4.83
C ARG A 50 -0.90 -4.73 5.57
N GLY A 51 0.39 -4.83 5.30
CA GLY A 51 1.41 -3.97 5.91
C GLY A 51 1.23 -2.49 5.54
N ALA A 52 0.99 -2.20 4.26
CA ALA A 52 0.77 -0.83 3.79
C ALA A 52 -0.50 -0.20 4.38
N ALA A 53 -1.60 -0.96 4.46
CA ALA A 53 -2.84 -0.49 5.08
C ALA A 53 -2.63 -0.19 6.58
N LYS A 54 -2.06 -1.15 7.33
CA LYS A 54 -1.79 -0.99 8.76
C LYS A 54 -0.86 0.20 9.03
N LEU A 55 0.20 0.36 8.26
CA LEU A 55 1.15 1.46 8.44
C LEU A 55 0.50 2.81 8.12
N TRP A 56 -0.32 2.88 7.07
CA TRP A 56 -1.07 4.09 6.75
C TRP A 56 -1.97 4.52 7.91
N ASP A 57 -2.72 3.59 8.50
CA ASP A 57 -3.60 3.88 9.63
C ASP A 57 -2.80 4.37 10.85
N LEU A 58 -1.65 3.74 11.14
CA LEU A 58 -0.77 4.13 12.25
C LEU A 58 -0.21 5.55 12.08
N VAL A 59 0.27 5.88 10.88
CA VAL A 59 0.85 7.20 10.58
C VAL A 59 -0.21 8.31 10.57
N ASN A 60 -1.46 7.98 10.23
CA ASN A 60 -2.58 8.93 10.19
C ASN A 60 -3.41 8.95 11.49
N GLY A 61 -2.76 8.74 12.64
CA GLY A 61 -3.37 8.93 13.97
C GLY A 61 -3.76 7.65 14.71
N GLY A 62 -3.63 6.47 14.10
CA GLY A 62 -3.87 5.19 14.78
C GLY A 62 -2.76 4.76 15.75
N ALA A 63 -1.63 5.48 15.79
CA ALA A 63 -0.51 5.14 16.67
C ALA A 63 -0.79 5.53 18.14
N LYS A 64 -0.49 4.61 19.07
CA LYS A 64 -0.71 4.81 20.52
C LYS A 64 -0.03 6.06 21.11
N LYS A 65 1.13 6.43 20.57
CA LYS A 65 1.93 7.57 21.04
C LYS A 65 1.73 8.83 20.20
N GLY A 66 0.81 8.81 19.22
CA GLY A 66 0.64 9.86 18.21
C GLY A 66 1.70 9.86 17.10
N TYR A 67 2.72 9.00 17.20
CA TYR A 67 3.74 8.78 16.18
C TYR A 67 4.20 7.31 16.16
N VAL A 68 4.84 6.91 15.06
CA VAL A 68 5.42 5.58 14.88
C VAL A 68 6.93 5.67 14.97
N ASN A 69 7.54 5.02 15.95
CA ASN A 69 8.99 4.86 16.05
C ASN A 69 9.41 3.45 15.64
N ALA A 70 10.60 3.32 15.07
CA ALA A 70 11.14 2.04 14.61
C ALA A 70 12.64 1.93 14.92
N PHE A 71 13.13 0.70 14.99
CA PHE A 71 14.55 0.38 15.04
C PHE A 71 14.93 -0.45 13.81
N GLY A 72 16.15 -0.29 13.30
CA GLY A 72 16.66 -1.12 12.23
C GLY A 72 16.74 -2.59 12.66
N ALA A 73 16.28 -3.50 11.80
CA ALA A 73 16.44 -4.94 11.98
C ALA A 73 17.14 -5.50 10.74
N ILE A 74 18.25 -6.21 10.94
CA ILE A 74 19.03 -6.89 9.90
C ILE A 74 18.78 -8.40 9.87
N SER A 75 17.99 -8.91 10.82
CA SER A 75 17.56 -10.29 10.87
C SER A 75 16.11 -10.42 11.33
N ALA A 76 15.47 -11.55 10.96
CA ALA A 76 14.12 -11.85 11.40
C ALA A 76 14.01 -11.97 12.94
N GLY A 77 15.06 -12.49 13.59
CA GLY A 77 15.10 -12.60 15.05
C GLY A 77 14.99 -11.25 15.74
N GLN A 78 15.69 -10.23 15.23
CA GLN A 78 15.61 -8.87 15.77
C GLN A 78 14.20 -8.27 15.59
N ALA A 79 13.61 -8.40 14.40
CA ALA A 79 12.26 -7.92 14.12
C ALA A 79 11.22 -8.58 15.05
N MET A 80 11.36 -9.89 15.30
CA MET A 80 10.49 -10.63 16.21
C MET A 80 10.59 -10.13 17.66
N GLN A 81 11.79 -9.81 18.14
CA GLN A 81 11.96 -9.27 19.50
C GLN A 81 11.38 -7.87 19.63
N GLN A 82 11.53 -7.02 18.60
CA GLN A 82 10.94 -5.69 18.57
C GLN A 82 9.40 -5.74 18.65
N ALA A 83 8.77 -6.60 17.84
CA ALA A 83 7.32 -6.79 17.88
C ALA A 83 6.82 -7.30 19.24
N LYS A 84 7.57 -8.22 19.88
CA LYS A 84 7.26 -8.70 21.24
C LYS A 84 7.40 -7.62 22.30
N ALA A 85 8.37 -6.71 22.14
CA ALA A 85 8.59 -5.57 23.03
C ALA A 85 7.51 -4.47 22.88
N GLY A 86 6.57 -4.62 21.95
CA GLY A 86 5.45 -3.69 21.76
C GLY A 86 5.76 -2.50 20.86
N LEU A 87 6.79 -2.62 19.99
CA LEU A 87 6.92 -1.78 18.81
C LEU A 87 5.85 -2.12 17.77
#